data_AF-A0A944D183-F1
#
_entry.id   AF-A0A944D183-F1
#
_cell.length_a   1.000
_cell.length_b   1.000
_cell.length_c   1.000
_cell.angle_alpha   90.00
_cell.angle_beta   90.00
_cell.angle_gamma   90.00
#
_symmetry.space_group_name_H-M   'P 1'
#
loop_
_entity.id
_entity.type
_entity.pdbx_description
1 polymer ?
#
loop_
_entity_poly.entity_id
_entity_poly.type
_entity_poly.pdbx_seq_one_letter_code
_entity_poly.pdbx_strand_id
1 'polypeptide(L)'
;MKLRKIFLTTLCLLTISVSQAANFKITKNQMVEEFYKSCMENEKMTKLVDIFEIPQDQFCVCFKNKAGEEFDNKNLEKKFNSKNITMGELISESEKLGETAGGYCAEKFMK
;
A
#
# COMPACT_ATOMS: atom_id res chain seq x y z
N MET A 1 54.29 18.90 -27.21
CA MET A 1 53.68 17.56 -27.36
C MET A 1 52.82 17.26 -26.13
N LYS A 2 51.59 16.80 -26.32
CA LYS A 2 50.73 16.08 -25.34
C LYS A 2 50.26 16.83 -24.06
N LEU A 3 49.46 17.89 -24.20
CA LEU A 3 48.71 18.50 -23.07
C LEU A 3 47.25 18.82 -23.44
N ARG A 4 46.62 17.97 -24.27
CA ARG A 4 45.28 18.21 -24.84
C ARG A 4 44.45 16.93 -25.02
N LYS A 5 44.44 15.97 -24.07
CA LYS A 5 43.62 14.74 -24.27
C LYS A 5 42.99 14.10 -23.02
N ILE A 6 42.99 14.75 -21.85
CA ILE A 6 42.50 14.08 -20.61
C ILE A 6 41.25 14.76 -20.00
N PHE A 7 40.81 15.91 -20.53
CA PHE A 7 39.67 16.64 -19.96
C PHE A 7 38.29 16.32 -20.54
N LEU A 8 38.18 15.38 -21.51
CA LEU A 8 36.93 15.15 -22.24
C LEU A 8 36.31 13.75 -22.07
N THR A 9 36.85 12.90 -21.20
CA THR A 9 36.38 11.51 -21.06
C THR A 9 35.67 11.20 -19.73
N THR A 10 35.59 12.17 -18.81
CA THR A 10 34.96 11.98 -17.48
C THR A 10 33.60 12.67 -17.35
N LEU A 11 33.04 13.21 -18.44
CA LEU A 11 31.77 13.95 -18.47
C LEU A 11 30.65 13.18 -19.21
N CYS A 12 30.74 11.85 -19.31
CA CYS A 12 29.81 11.02 -20.08
C CYS A 12 29.22 9.84 -19.30
N LEU A 13 29.19 9.91 -17.96
CA LEU A 13 28.72 8.81 -17.10
C LEU A 13 27.62 9.20 -16.09
N LEU A 14 27.09 10.42 -16.12
CA LEU A 14 26.16 10.91 -15.09
C LEU A 14 24.70 11.09 -15.54
N THR A 15 24.29 10.66 -16.73
CA THR A 15 22.92 10.87 -17.22
C THR A 15 22.02 9.63 -17.24
N ILE A 16 22.46 8.48 -16.72
CA ILE A 16 21.66 7.25 -16.73
C ILE A 16 21.17 6.89 -15.33
N SER A 17 20.27 7.69 -14.76
CA SER A 17 19.49 7.24 -13.59
C SER A 17 18.14 7.95 -13.42
N VAL A 18 17.60 8.56 -14.48
CA VAL A 18 16.23 9.09 -14.50
C VAL A 18 15.26 8.11 -15.17
N SER A 19 15.07 6.90 -14.64
CA SER A 19 14.02 5.98 -15.13
C SER A 19 13.61 4.83 -14.20
N GLN A 20 13.71 4.99 -12.87
CA GLN A 20 13.14 4.01 -11.92
C GLN A 20 11.88 4.57 -11.24
N ALA A 21 10.85 4.89 -12.04
CA ALA A 21 9.51 5.19 -11.50
C ALA A 21 8.37 4.74 -12.44
N ALA A 22 8.67 4.08 -13.56
CA ALA A 22 7.75 4.04 -14.69
C ALA A 22 6.67 2.94 -14.67
N ASN A 23 6.72 1.93 -13.78
CA ASN A 23 5.79 0.79 -13.85
C ASN A 23 5.45 0.16 -12.47
N PHE A 24 5.20 0.96 -11.44
CA PHE A 24 4.64 0.37 -10.22
C PHE A 24 3.22 -0.15 -10.52
N LYS A 25 3.01 -1.46 -10.35
CA LYS A 25 1.71 -2.12 -10.43
C LYS A 25 1.30 -2.54 -9.03
N ILE A 26 0.01 -2.46 -8.75
CA ILE A 26 -0.58 -3.02 -7.53
C ILE A 26 -1.38 -4.26 -7.88
N THR A 27 -1.44 -5.21 -6.95
CA THR A 27 -2.37 -6.33 -6.97
C THR A 27 -3.16 -6.36 -5.67
N LYS A 28 -4.37 -6.94 -5.72
CA LYS A 28 -5.15 -7.20 -4.51
C LYS A 28 -4.34 -7.92 -3.44
N ASN A 29 -3.61 -8.97 -3.80
CA ASN A 29 -2.85 -9.79 -2.85
C ASN A 29 -1.80 -8.97 -2.10
N GLN A 30 -1.02 -8.15 -2.82
CA GLN A 30 -0.06 -7.25 -2.18
C GLN A 30 -0.74 -6.30 -1.21
N MET A 31 -1.87 -5.72 -1.61
CA MET A 31 -2.59 -4.78 -0.75
C MET A 31 -3.14 -5.46 0.52
N VAL A 32 -3.79 -6.62 0.40
CA VAL A 32 -4.40 -7.28 1.57
C VAL A 32 -3.35 -7.86 2.52
N GLU A 33 -2.18 -8.23 2.00
CA GLU A 33 -1.03 -8.62 2.82
C GLU A 33 -0.49 -7.41 3.60
N GLU A 34 -0.31 -6.26 2.95
CA GLU A 34 0.11 -5.03 3.63
C GLU A 34 -0.90 -4.57 4.69
N PHE A 35 -2.21 -4.67 4.41
CA PHE A 35 -3.24 -4.39 5.42
C PHE A 35 -3.22 -5.36 6.59
N TYR A 36 -3.04 -6.66 6.33
CA TYR A 36 -2.93 -7.63 7.41
C TYR A 36 -1.71 -7.35 8.28
N LYS A 37 -0.54 -7.12 7.66
CA LYS A 37 0.70 -6.80 8.34
C LYS A 37 0.58 -5.52 9.15
N SER A 38 0.08 -4.45 8.53
CA SER A 38 -0.15 -3.17 9.20
C SER A 38 -1.09 -3.33 10.40
N CYS A 39 -2.14 -4.13 10.28
CA CYS A 39 -3.06 -4.40 11.40
C CYS A 39 -2.39 -5.19 12.53
N MET A 40 -1.59 -6.21 12.21
CA MET A 40 -0.87 -7.02 13.19
C MET A 40 0.25 -6.25 13.91
N GLU A 41 0.91 -5.32 13.22
CA GLU A 41 2.03 -4.54 13.75
C GLU A 41 1.60 -3.22 14.43
N ASN A 42 0.30 -2.88 14.41
CA ASN A 42 -0.20 -1.64 14.96
C ASN A 42 -0.53 -1.76 16.46
N GLU A 43 0.31 -1.16 17.29
CA GLU A 43 0.16 -1.15 18.76
C GLU A 43 -1.20 -0.59 19.22
N LYS A 44 -1.76 0.40 18.51
CA LYS A 44 -3.09 0.93 18.84
C LYS A 44 -4.18 -0.08 18.55
N MET A 45 -4.02 -0.87 17.47
CA MET A 45 -4.95 -1.94 17.15
C MET A 45 -4.89 -3.04 18.21
N THR A 46 -3.69 -3.44 18.65
CA THR A 46 -3.50 -4.39 19.76
C THR A 46 -4.23 -3.93 21.01
N LYS A 47 -4.02 -2.67 21.45
CA LYS A 47 -4.73 -2.13 22.62
C LYS A 47 -6.24 -2.10 22.45
N LEU A 48 -6.71 -1.79 21.25
CA LEU A 48 -8.14 -1.74 20.95
C LEU A 48 -8.76 -3.14 21.07
N VAL A 49 -8.20 -4.13 20.39
CA VAL A 49 -8.76 -5.50 20.42
C VAL A 49 -8.64 -6.14 21.80
N ASP A 50 -7.62 -5.80 22.58
CA ASP A 50 -7.48 -6.23 23.98
C ASP A 50 -8.63 -5.68 24.86
N ILE A 51 -9.02 -4.42 24.68
CA ILE A 51 -10.17 -3.82 25.41
C ILE A 51 -11.47 -4.58 25.12
N PHE A 52 -11.62 -5.08 23.90
CA PHE A 52 -12.81 -5.80 23.47
C PHE A 52 -12.69 -7.32 23.63
N GLU A 53 -11.59 -7.81 24.21
CA GLU A 53 -11.29 -9.24 24.36
C GLU A 53 -11.35 -10.02 23.02
N ILE A 54 -11.02 -9.35 21.92
CA ILE A 54 -11.00 -9.93 20.57
C ILE A 54 -9.56 -10.38 20.26
N PRO A 55 -9.35 -11.62 19.80
CA PRO A 55 -8.05 -12.02 19.28
C PRO A 55 -7.63 -11.13 18.09
N GLN A 56 -6.46 -10.49 18.18
CA GLN A 56 -5.99 -9.54 17.15
C GLN A 56 -5.94 -10.17 15.76
N ASP A 57 -5.54 -11.43 15.67
CA ASP A 57 -5.51 -12.19 14.41
C ASP A 57 -6.90 -12.29 13.78
N GLN A 58 -7.95 -12.57 14.57
CA GLN A 58 -9.32 -12.64 14.07
C GLN A 58 -9.81 -11.28 13.57
N PHE A 59 -9.50 -10.21 14.30
CA PHE A 59 -9.82 -8.85 13.88
C PHE A 59 -9.10 -8.50 12.57
N CYS A 60 -7.79 -8.76 12.48
CA CYS A 60 -6.99 -8.44 11.30
C CYS A 60 -7.33 -9.31 10.08
N VAL A 61 -7.79 -10.56 10.29
CA VAL A 61 -8.35 -11.40 9.23
C VAL A 61 -9.68 -10.82 8.73
N CYS A 62 -10.56 -10.35 9.62
CA CYS A 62 -11.77 -9.65 9.21
C CYS A 62 -11.42 -8.41 8.39
N PHE A 63 -10.49 -7.59 8.90
CA PHE A 63 -10.07 -6.33 8.30
C PHE A 63 -9.54 -6.52 6.88
N LYS A 64 -8.55 -7.42 6.69
CA LYS A 64 -7.96 -7.65 5.36
C LYS A 64 -8.99 -8.18 4.35
N ASN A 65 -9.92 -9.03 4.80
CA ASN A 65 -10.92 -9.62 3.94
C ASN A 65 -11.92 -8.56 3.47
N LYS A 66 -12.40 -7.71 4.40
CA LYS A 66 -13.33 -6.64 4.05
C LYS A 66 -12.68 -5.56 3.19
N ALA A 67 -11.45 -5.16 3.52
CA ALA A 67 -10.71 -4.21 2.70
C ALA A 67 -10.41 -4.76 1.29
N GLY A 68 -10.10 -6.06 1.19
CA GLY A 68 -9.94 -6.76 -0.09
C GLY A 68 -11.21 -6.81 -0.93
N GLU A 69 -12.38 -6.99 -0.30
CA GLU A 69 -13.69 -6.92 -0.96
C GLU A 69 -13.95 -5.50 -1.51
N GLU A 70 -13.73 -4.48 -0.70
CA GLU A 70 -13.96 -3.09 -1.12
C GLU A 70 -13.01 -2.65 -2.24
N PHE A 71 -11.79 -3.16 -2.26
CA PHE A 71 -10.82 -2.91 -3.32
C PHE A 71 -11.27 -3.45 -4.68
N ASP A 72 -11.84 -4.67 -4.68
CA ASP A 72 -12.44 -5.28 -5.86
C ASP A 72 -13.70 -4.52 -6.29
N ASN A 73 -14.58 -4.20 -5.34
CA ASN A 73 -15.81 -3.42 -5.60
C ASN A 73 -15.49 -2.08 -6.28
N LYS A 74 -14.42 -1.41 -5.84
CA LYS A 74 -13.96 -0.14 -6.42
C LYS A 74 -13.11 -0.31 -7.68
N ASN A 75 -12.77 -1.54 -8.06
CA ASN A 75 -11.91 -1.86 -9.20
C ASN A 75 -10.55 -1.14 -9.15
N LEU A 76 -9.96 -0.99 -7.96
CA LEU A 76 -8.78 -0.13 -7.75
C LEU A 76 -7.53 -0.67 -8.46
N GLU A 77 -7.34 -1.99 -8.50
CA GLU A 77 -6.26 -2.62 -9.26
C GLU A 77 -6.29 -2.19 -10.73
N LYS A 78 -7.46 -2.35 -11.37
CA LYS A 78 -7.65 -1.97 -12.76
C LYS A 78 -7.45 -0.48 -12.98
N LYS A 79 -8.04 0.36 -12.13
CA LYS A 79 -7.94 1.83 -12.24
C LYS A 79 -6.50 2.30 -12.11
N PHE A 80 -5.76 1.81 -11.12
CA PHE A 80 -4.38 2.22 -10.90
C PHE A 80 -3.45 1.68 -12.00
N ASN A 81 -3.54 0.39 -12.32
CA ASN A 81 -2.68 -0.22 -13.33
C ASN A 81 -2.94 0.31 -14.75
N SER A 82 -4.15 0.85 -15.02
CA SER A 82 -4.49 1.53 -16.27
C SER A 82 -4.17 3.03 -16.26
N LYS A 83 -3.56 3.55 -15.18
CA LYS A 83 -3.25 4.98 -14.97
C LYS A 83 -4.48 5.90 -14.95
N ASN A 84 -5.66 5.34 -14.64
CA ASN A 84 -6.88 6.13 -14.47
C ASN A 84 -6.92 6.86 -13.12
N ILE A 85 -6.13 6.40 -12.15
CA ILE A 85 -5.90 7.07 -10.87
C ILE A 85 -4.39 7.12 -10.59
N THR A 86 -3.97 8.16 -9.89
CA THR A 86 -2.61 8.39 -9.42
C THR A 86 -2.31 7.59 -8.15
N MET A 87 -1.04 7.57 -7.74
CA MET A 87 -0.64 6.99 -6.45
C MET A 87 -1.31 7.70 -5.27
N GLY A 88 -1.43 9.04 -5.32
CA GLY A 88 -2.10 9.80 -4.26
C GLY A 88 -3.57 9.43 -4.13
N GLU A 89 -4.27 9.26 -5.25
CA GLU A 89 -5.66 8.80 -5.26
C GLU A 89 -5.78 7.34 -4.78
N LEU A 90 -4.83 6.48 -5.11
CA LEU A 90 -4.79 5.10 -4.59
C LEU A 90 -4.61 5.07 -3.07
N ILE A 91 -3.73 5.91 -2.52
CA ILE A 91 -3.52 6.03 -1.07
C ILE A 91 -4.81 6.52 -0.41
N SER A 92 -5.42 7.59 -0.93
CA SER A 92 -6.68 8.11 -0.38
C SER A 92 -7.83 7.11 -0.44
N GLU A 93 -7.94 6.34 -1.53
CA GLU A 93 -8.93 5.27 -1.60
C GLU A 93 -8.62 4.15 -0.59
N SER A 94 -7.35 3.80 -0.41
CA SER A 94 -6.91 2.77 0.54
C SER A 94 -7.22 3.15 1.99
N GLU A 95 -7.06 4.43 2.37
CA GLU A 95 -7.47 4.94 3.68
C GLU A 95 -8.97 4.72 3.92
N LYS A 96 -9.82 5.04 2.93
CA LYS A 96 -11.27 4.81 3.01
C LYS A 96 -11.62 3.32 3.12
N LEU A 97 -10.85 2.44 2.46
CA LEU A 97 -11.02 0.99 2.63
C LEU A 97 -10.72 0.58 4.08
N GLY A 98 -9.66 1.13 4.66
CA GLY A 98 -9.29 0.89 6.05
C GLY A 98 -10.37 1.34 7.03
N GLU A 99 -10.93 2.54 6.85
CA GLU A 99 -12.04 3.02 7.66
C GLU A 99 -13.28 2.13 7.55
N THR A 100 -13.66 1.76 6.32
CA THR A 100 -14.83 0.91 6.05
C THR A 100 -14.64 -0.49 6.66
N ALA A 101 -13.47 -1.10 6.47
CA ALA A 101 -13.15 -2.42 6.99
C ALA A 101 -13.05 -2.40 8.52
N GLY A 102 -12.41 -1.37 9.09
CA GLY A 102 -12.28 -1.19 10.54
C GLY A 102 -13.64 -1.05 11.22
N GLY A 103 -14.51 -0.18 10.68
CA GLY A 103 -15.88 -0.01 11.18
C GLY A 103 -16.69 -1.30 11.10
N TYR A 104 -16.68 -1.98 9.94
CA TYR A 104 -17.37 -3.25 9.76
C TYR A 104 -16.91 -4.32 10.76
N CYS A 105 -15.60 -4.47 10.96
CA CYS A 105 -15.06 -5.48 11.87
C CYS A 105 -15.32 -5.13 13.33
N ALA A 106 -15.21 -3.85 13.72
CA ALA A 106 -15.63 -3.40 15.04
C ALA A 106 -17.09 -3.77 15.33
N GLU A 107 -18.02 -3.42 14.43
CA GLU A 107 -19.44 -3.77 14.58
C GLU A 107 -19.69 -5.29 14.64
N LYS A 108 -18.89 -6.08 13.92
CA LYS A 108 -19.03 -7.53 13.89
C LYS A 108 -18.66 -8.19 15.22
N PHE A 109 -17.65 -7.67 15.92
CA PHE A 109 -17.14 -8.26 17.15
C PHE A 109 -17.66 -7.58 18.43
N MET A 110 -18.20 -6.36 18.34
CA MET A 110 -18.78 -5.63 19.48
C MET A 110 -20.29 -5.86 19.67
N LYS A 111 -20.92 -6.72 18.86
CA LYS A 111 -22.31 -7.17 19.02
C LYS A 111 -22.38 -8.43 19.85
#